data_AF-A0A8H4UY06-F1
#
_entry.id   AF-A0A8H4UY06-F1
#
_cell.length_a   1.000
_cell.length_b   1.000
_cell.length_c   1.000
_cell.angle_alpha   90.00
_cell.angle_beta   90.00
_cell.angle_gamma   90.00
#
_symmetry.space_group_name_H-M   'P 1'
#
loop_
_entity.id
_entity.type
_entity.pdbx_description
1 polymer ?
#
loop_
_entity_poly.entity_id
_entity_poly.type
_entity_poly.pdbx_seq_one_letter_code
_entity_poly.pdbx_strand_id
1 'polypeptide(L)'
;MDKGDLSTAPYRGPKLPNVPDDLVVTGVLDLECDERLWVPQAKDVWFRPLCFNVSHGYFVNILRVRKSGILSRHRHTGPVHATVLRGRWHYLEHPWWAEEGGYAFEPPGDIHTLE
;
A
#
# COMPACT_ATOMS: atom_id res chain seq x y z
N MET A 1 23.24 0.52 43.78
CA MET A 1 23.48 0.88 42.36
C MET A 1 22.28 0.35 41.59
N ASP A 2 21.42 1.26 41.15
CA ASP A 2 20.26 0.93 40.33
C ASP A 2 20.75 0.42 38.97
N LYS A 3 20.56 -0.87 38.67
CA LYS A 3 20.85 -1.41 37.34
C LYS A 3 19.73 -0.91 36.45
N GLY A 4 19.92 0.27 35.86
CA GLY A 4 18.91 0.94 35.04
C GLY A 4 18.20 -0.04 34.10
N ASP A 5 16.88 0.09 34.01
CA ASP A 5 16.01 -0.80 33.26
C ASP A 5 16.48 -0.95 31.80
N LEU A 6 17.03 -2.12 31.49
CA LEU A 6 17.54 -2.45 30.15
C LEU A 6 16.42 -2.72 29.14
N SER A 7 15.14 -2.77 29.55
CA SER A 7 14.01 -3.00 28.65
C SER A 7 13.90 -1.95 27.53
N THR A 8 14.47 -0.77 27.75
CA THR A 8 14.43 0.37 26.82
C THR A 8 15.80 0.67 26.17
N ALA A 9 16.84 -0.12 26.48
CA ALA A 9 18.17 0.12 25.95
C ALA A 9 18.22 -0.21 24.45
N PRO A 10 18.68 0.72 23.58
CA PRO A 10 18.75 0.46 22.14
C PRO A 10 19.83 -0.57 21.82
N TYR A 11 19.59 -1.39 20.80
CA TYR A 11 20.61 -2.28 20.27
C TYR A 11 21.78 -1.47 19.70
N ARG A 12 23.00 -1.74 20.17
CA ARG A 12 24.24 -1.09 19.71
C ARG A 12 25.24 -2.05 19.08
N GLY A 13 24.82 -3.28 18.78
CA GLY A 13 25.67 -4.27 18.11
C GLY A 13 25.78 -4.00 16.60
N PRO A 14 26.57 -4.82 15.87
CA PRO A 14 26.70 -4.69 14.43
C PRO A 14 25.35 -4.91 13.73
N LYS A 15 25.12 -4.25 12.59
CA LYS A 15 23.96 -4.54 11.73
C LYS A 15 23.99 -6.02 11.31
N LEU A 16 22.84 -6.67 11.32
CA LEU A 16 22.71 -8.03 10.80
C LEU A 16 22.96 -8.05 9.28
N PRO A 17 23.55 -9.13 8.75
CA PRO A 17 23.77 -9.25 7.32
C PRO A 17 22.45 -9.27 6.55
N ASN A 18 22.44 -8.69 5.35
CA ASN A 18 21.28 -8.66 4.43
C ASN A 18 20.02 -7.96 4.97
N VAL A 19 20.16 -7.09 5.97
CA VAL A 19 19.06 -6.22 6.42
C VAL A 19 19.13 -4.91 5.63
N PRO A 20 18.11 -4.59 4.80
CA PRO A 20 18.05 -3.30 4.12
C PRO A 20 17.86 -2.17 5.14
N ASP A 21 18.24 -0.96 4.75
CA ASP A 21 17.94 0.21 5.56
C ASP A 21 16.43 0.48 5.63
N ASP A 22 16.01 1.11 6.73
CA ASP A 22 14.62 1.50 6.94
C ASP A 22 14.16 2.47 5.84
N LEU A 23 12.94 2.26 5.35
CA LEU A 23 12.30 3.14 4.38
C LEU A 23 11.25 4.00 5.09
N VAL A 24 11.50 5.31 5.15
CA VAL A 24 10.58 6.29 5.74
C VAL A 24 10.19 7.31 4.68
N VAL A 25 8.90 7.33 4.32
CA VAL A 25 8.32 8.33 3.41
C VAL A 25 7.38 9.22 4.20
N THR A 26 7.77 10.47 4.44
CA THR A 26 6.95 11.47 5.14
C THR A 26 5.90 12.07 4.21
N GLY A 27 4.78 12.56 4.76
CA GLY A 27 3.77 13.26 3.97
C GLY A 27 3.06 12.36 2.93
N VAL A 28 2.96 11.07 3.21
CA VAL A 28 2.25 10.09 2.36
C VAL A 28 0.77 10.46 2.17
N LEU A 29 0.13 11.07 3.17
CA LEU A 29 -1.28 11.49 3.11
C LEU A 29 -1.49 12.88 2.50
N ASP A 30 -0.42 13.60 2.14
CA ASP A 30 -0.56 14.77 1.28
C ASP A 30 -0.83 14.30 -0.15
N LEU A 31 -2.12 14.16 -0.49
CA LEU A 31 -2.57 13.63 -1.78
C LEU A 31 -2.46 14.67 -2.91
N GLU A 32 -2.34 15.95 -2.57
CA GLU A 32 -2.15 17.07 -3.51
C GLU A 32 -0.66 17.44 -3.62
N CYS A 33 0.23 16.49 -3.32
CA CYS A 33 1.67 16.62 -3.45
C CYS A 33 2.11 16.82 -4.91
N ASP A 34 3.43 16.98 -5.12
CA ASP A 34 4.04 17.07 -6.44
C ASP A 34 3.54 15.97 -7.39
N GLU A 35 2.91 16.39 -8.49
CA GLU A 35 2.31 15.49 -9.49
C GLU A 35 3.34 14.55 -10.14
N ARG A 36 4.63 14.87 -10.10
CA ARG A 36 5.71 13.99 -10.60
C ARG A 36 5.84 12.69 -9.80
N LEU A 37 5.30 12.64 -8.58
CA LEU A 37 5.28 11.44 -7.75
C LEU A 37 4.19 10.45 -8.15
N TRP A 38 3.25 10.86 -9.01
CA TRP A 38 2.16 10.04 -9.50
C TRP A 38 2.51 9.44 -10.87
N VAL A 39 2.73 8.13 -10.90
CA VAL A 39 3.05 7.39 -12.12
C VAL A 39 1.75 7.02 -12.84
N PRO A 40 1.57 7.40 -14.12
CA PRO A 40 0.39 6.99 -14.89
C PRO A 40 0.43 5.49 -15.20
N GLN A 41 -0.67 4.78 -14.94
CA GLN A 41 -0.81 3.35 -15.21
C GLN A 41 -1.78 3.08 -16.37
N ALA A 42 -2.88 3.82 -16.41
CA ALA A 42 -3.87 3.79 -17.48
C ALA A 42 -4.52 5.17 -17.62
N LYS A 43 -5.44 5.32 -18.57
CA LYS A 43 -6.27 6.52 -18.64
C LYS A 43 -6.99 6.68 -17.29
N ASP A 44 -6.83 7.84 -16.67
CA ASP A 44 -7.51 8.19 -15.43
C ASP A 44 -7.09 7.36 -14.18
N VAL A 45 -6.01 6.57 -14.27
CA VAL A 45 -5.45 5.75 -13.19
C VAL A 45 -3.98 6.08 -12.99
N TRP A 46 -3.63 6.44 -11.75
CA TRP A 46 -2.26 6.71 -11.32
C TRP A 46 -1.95 5.95 -10.04
N PHE A 47 -0.67 5.68 -9.81
CA PHE A 47 -0.21 5.25 -8.50
C PHE A 47 1.00 6.06 -8.04
N ARG A 48 1.09 6.28 -6.72
CA ARG A 48 2.28 6.80 -6.06
C ARG A 48 2.98 5.64 -5.35
N PRO A 49 4.15 5.19 -5.82
CA PRO A 49 4.87 4.09 -5.18
C PRO A 49 5.44 4.52 -3.83
N LEU A 50 5.34 3.64 -2.83
CA LEU A 50 5.92 3.84 -1.50
C LEU A 50 7.03 2.82 -1.23
N CYS A 51 6.81 1.55 -1.55
CA CYS A 51 7.81 0.48 -1.37
C CYS A 51 7.73 -0.52 -2.51
N PHE A 52 8.88 -0.95 -3.01
CA PHE A 52 9.03 -2.08 -3.94
C PHE A 52 10.00 -3.09 -3.34
N ASN A 53 9.47 -4.14 -2.74
CA ASN A 53 10.28 -5.19 -2.13
C ASN A 53 10.39 -6.39 -3.07
N VAL A 54 11.44 -6.38 -3.88
CA VAL A 54 11.72 -7.44 -4.85
C VAL A 54 12.09 -8.77 -4.19
N SER A 55 12.68 -8.74 -2.99
CA SER A 55 13.11 -9.94 -2.27
C SER A 55 11.93 -10.72 -1.68
N HIS A 56 10.90 -10.01 -1.21
CA HIS A 56 9.70 -10.63 -0.64
C HIS A 56 8.49 -10.62 -1.58
N GLY A 57 8.62 -10.01 -2.76
CA GLY A 57 7.60 -10.05 -3.81
C GLY A 57 6.35 -9.21 -3.51
N TYR A 58 6.48 -8.08 -2.82
CA TYR A 58 5.36 -7.16 -2.55
C TYR A 58 5.70 -5.72 -2.87
N PHE A 59 4.66 -4.89 -2.97
CA PHE A 59 4.78 -3.45 -3.06
C PHE A 59 3.75 -2.76 -2.17
N VAL A 60 4.00 -1.50 -1.87
CA VAL A 60 3.04 -0.60 -1.21
C VAL A 60 2.93 0.64 -2.08
N ASN A 61 1.71 1.05 -2.42
CA ASN A 61 1.45 2.24 -3.20
C ASN A 61 0.16 2.93 -2.73
N ILE A 62 -0.04 4.16 -3.18
CA ILE A 62 -1.34 4.83 -3.14
C ILE A 62 -1.90 4.78 -4.55
N LEU A 63 -3.11 4.26 -4.72
CA LEU A 63 -3.82 4.25 -5.99
C LEU A 63 -4.75 5.47 -6.08
N ARG A 64 -4.74 6.17 -7.21
CA ARG A 64 -5.62 7.30 -7.52
C ARG A 64 -6.34 7.01 -8.82
N VAL A 65 -7.66 6.80 -8.72
CA VAL A 65 -8.56 6.60 -9.85
C VAL A 65 -9.51 7.80 -9.90
N ARG A 66 -9.51 8.56 -11.00
CA ARG A 66 -10.39 9.74 -11.16
C ARG A 66 -11.40 9.42 -12.26
N LYS A 67 -12.70 9.26 -11.94
CA LYS A 67 -13.79 8.78 -12.84
C LYS A 67 -13.89 7.25 -12.84
N SER A 68 -14.96 6.68 -13.39
CA SER A 68 -15.26 5.23 -13.46
C SER A 68 -14.21 4.47 -14.30
N GLY A 69 -12.97 4.51 -13.85
CA GLY A 69 -11.83 3.83 -14.43
C GLY A 69 -11.92 2.39 -14.01
N ILE A 70 -12.50 1.57 -14.87
CA ILE A 70 -12.54 0.13 -14.64
C ILE A 70 -11.11 -0.40 -14.78
N LEU A 71 -10.56 -1.01 -13.72
CA LEU A 71 -9.37 -1.84 -13.89
C LEU A 71 -9.83 -3.20 -14.42
N SER A 72 -9.21 -3.61 -15.52
CA SER A 72 -9.45 -4.90 -16.14
C SER A 72 -9.38 -6.03 -15.13
N ARG A 73 -10.23 -7.05 -15.35
CA ARG A 73 -10.26 -8.26 -14.54
C ARG A 73 -8.87 -8.88 -14.37
N HIS A 74 -8.49 -9.19 -13.14
CA HIS A 74 -7.19 -9.75 -12.81
C HIS A 74 -7.26 -10.71 -11.62
N ARG A 75 -6.13 -11.36 -11.32
CA ARG A 75 -5.97 -12.28 -10.19
C ARG A 75 -4.71 -11.95 -9.42
N HIS A 76 -4.78 -11.92 -8.10
CA HIS A 76 -3.59 -11.79 -7.26
C HIS A 76 -3.06 -13.15 -6.84
N THR A 77 -1.75 -13.36 -6.93
CA THR A 77 -1.09 -14.57 -6.41
C THR A 77 -0.83 -14.51 -4.91
N GLY A 78 -0.82 -13.30 -4.33
CA GLY A 78 -0.71 -13.03 -2.90
C GLY A 78 -1.89 -12.20 -2.39
N PRO A 79 -1.94 -11.90 -1.08
CA PRO A 79 -3.02 -11.10 -0.49
C PRO A 79 -2.90 -9.62 -0.87
N VAL A 80 -4.04 -8.91 -0.90
CA VAL A 80 -4.09 -7.45 -0.99
C VAL A 80 -4.76 -6.89 0.26
N HIS A 81 -4.18 -5.82 0.78
CA HIS A 81 -4.73 -5.02 1.86
C HIS A 81 -4.91 -3.60 1.34
N ALA A 82 -6.13 -3.08 1.43
CA ALA A 82 -6.45 -1.75 0.95
C ALA A 82 -7.15 -0.94 2.05
N THR A 83 -6.74 0.31 2.22
CA THR A 83 -7.44 1.29 3.06
C THR A 83 -7.85 2.46 2.19
N VAL A 84 -9.11 2.86 2.29
CA VAL A 84 -9.68 3.92 1.45
C VAL A 84 -9.36 5.28 2.07
N LEU A 85 -8.50 6.05 1.40
CA LEU A 85 -8.10 7.38 1.88
C LEU A 85 -9.11 8.48 1.52
N ARG A 86 -9.80 8.34 0.38
CA ARG A 86 -10.84 9.27 -0.11
C ARG A 86 -11.77 8.55 -1.08
N GLY A 87 -13.06 8.85 -1.03
CA GLY A 87 -14.04 8.33 -1.98
C GLY A 87 -14.47 6.89 -1.68
N ARG A 88 -14.80 6.12 -2.71
CA ARG A 88 -15.23 4.72 -2.60
C ARG A 88 -14.95 3.95 -3.88
N TRP A 89 -14.89 2.63 -3.76
CA TRP A 89 -14.71 1.70 -4.88
C TRP A 89 -15.36 0.35 -4.54
N HIS A 90 -15.58 -0.50 -5.53
CA HIS A 90 -15.94 -1.89 -5.28
C HIS A 90 -15.48 -2.81 -6.42
N TYR A 91 -15.66 -4.10 -6.19
CA TYR A 91 -15.47 -5.12 -7.21
C TYR A 91 -16.83 -5.58 -7.73
N LEU A 92 -16.97 -5.68 -9.06
CA LEU A 92 -18.21 -6.13 -9.70
C LEU A 92 -18.69 -7.51 -9.22
N GLU A 93 -17.74 -8.33 -8.76
CA GLU A 93 -17.98 -9.69 -8.27
C GLU A 93 -18.52 -9.73 -6.84
N HIS A 94 -18.51 -8.61 -6.12
CA HIS A 94 -18.84 -8.54 -4.70
C HIS A 94 -19.96 -7.52 -4.41
N PRO A 95 -20.86 -7.77 -3.43
CA PRO A 95 -22.00 -6.88 -3.16
C PRO A 95 -21.66 -5.67 -2.27
N TRP A 96 -20.45 -5.61 -1.72
CA TRP A 96 -20.03 -4.59 -0.76
C TRP A 96 -19.36 -3.40 -1.46
N TRP A 97 -19.33 -2.25 -0.79
CA TRP A 97 -18.55 -1.09 -1.21
C TRP A 97 -17.51 -0.76 -0.15
N ALA A 98 -16.27 -0.48 -0.58
CA ALA A 98 -15.25 0.05 0.29
C ALA A 98 -15.30 1.58 0.23
N GLU A 99 -15.57 2.21 1.38
CA GLU A 99 -15.76 3.66 1.50
C GLU A 99 -14.65 4.29 2.37
N GLU A 100 -14.52 5.62 2.35
CA GLU A 100 -13.49 6.38 3.06
C GLU A 100 -13.32 5.96 4.53
N GLY A 101 -12.07 5.71 4.94
CA GLY A 101 -11.72 5.16 6.25
C GLY A 101 -11.89 3.64 6.37
N GLY A 102 -12.49 2.99 5.37
CA GLY A 102 -12.70 1.55 5.31
C GLY A 102 -11.43 0.78 4.97
N TYR A 103 -11.47 -0.52 5.29
CA TYR A 103 -10.43 -1.50 4.99
C TYR A 103 -11.03 -2.65 4.20
N ALA A 104 -10.31 -3.08 3.16
CA ALA A 104 -10.62 -4.26 2.38
C ALA A 104 -9.44 -5.24 2.41
N PHE A 105 -9.77 -6.52 2.40
CA PHE A 105 -8.83 -7.63 2.30
C PHE A 105 -9.24 -8.53 1.15
N GLU A 106 -8.33 -8.73 0.21
CA GLU A 106 -8.52 -9.68 -0.89
C GLU A 106 -7.64 -10.90 -0.65
N PRO A 107 -8.24 -12.10 -0.55
CA PRO A 107 -7.47 -13.32 -0.36
C PRO A 107 -6.69 -13.68 -1.64
N PRO A 108 -5.54 -14.37 -1.51
CA PRO A 108 -4.81 -14.88 -2.67
C PRO A 108 -5.71 -15.74 -3.56
N GLY A 109 -5.61 -15.53 -4.87
CA GLY A 109 -6.34 -16.29 -5.88
C GLY A 109 -7.71 -15.72 -6.26
N ASP A 110 -8.21 -14.68 -5.57
CA ASP A 110 -9.45 -14.01 -5.96
C ASP A 110 -9.31 -13.38 -7.36
N ILE A 111 -10.40 -13.44 -8.14
CA ILE A 111 -10.46 -12.91 -9.50
C ILE A 111 -11.52 -11.81 -9.51
N HIS A 112 -11.10 -10.57 -9.77
CA HIS A 112 -12.00 -9.42 -9.64
C HIS A 112 -11.75 -8.32 -10.66
N THR A 113 -12.73 -7.43 -10.76
CA THR A 113 -12.78 -6.27 -11.66
C THR A 113 -13.15 -5.03 -10.86
N LEU A 114 -12.22 -4.07 -10.73
CA LEU A 114 -12.39 -2.87 -9.90
C LEU A 114 -13.14 -1.77 -10.67
N GLU A 115 -14.10 -1.10 -10.02
CA GLU A 115 -14.70 0.16 -10.49
C GLU A 115 -14.75 1.29 -9.44
#